data_AF-A0A454CN76-F1
#
_entry.id   AF-A0A454CN76-F1
#
_cell.length_a   1.000
_cell.length_b   1.000
_cell.length_c   1.000
_cell.angle_alpha   90.00
_cell.angle_beta   90.00
_cell.angle_gamma   90.00
#
_symmetry.space_group_name_H-M   'P 1'
#
loop_
_entity.id
_entity.type
_entity.pdbx_description
1 polymer ?
#
loop_
_entity_poly.entity_id
_entity_poly.type
_entity_poly.pdbx_seq_one_letter_code
_entity_poly.pdbx_strand_id
1 'polypeptide(L)' 'MSQSALSQHLAWLRRDELVATRKEAQTVYYTLKSDEVKALIQTLHGLYCAEATA' A
#
# COMPACT_ATOMS: atom_id res chain seq x y z
N MET A 1 -14.64 -2.57 7.33
CA MET A 1 -13.48 -1.68 7.60
C MET A 1 -13.96 -0.24 7.53
N SER A 2 -13.70 0.61 8.52
CA SER A 2 -14.09 2.02 8.47
C SER A 2 -13.11 2.83 7.60
N GLN A 3 -13.60 3.86 6.93
CA GLN A 3 -12.77 4.82 6.18
C GLN A 3 -11.69 5.48 7.05
N SER A 4 -11.95 5.65 8.36
CA SER A 4 -10.98 6.20 9.32
C SER A 4 -9.76 5.29 9.52
N ALA A 5 -9.96 3.97 9.62
CA ALA A 5 -8.87 3.02 9.82
C ALA A 5 -7.96 2.95 8.59
N LEU A 6 -8.53 2.95 7.37
CA LEU A 6 -7.75 2.96 6.15
C LEU A 6 -6.92 4.24 5.99
N SER A 7 -7.53 5.41 6.24
CA SER A 7 -6.84 6.70 6.21
C SER A 7 -5.68 6.76 7.19
N GLN A 8 -5.86 6.20 8.40
CA GLN A 8 -4.80 6.14 9.40
C GLN A 8 -3.64 5.22 8.97
N HIS A 9 -3.92 4.04 8.40
CA HIS A 9 -2.87 3.17 7.86
C HIS A 9 -2.08 3.86 6.73
N LEU A 10 -2.77 4.54 5.81
CA LEU A 10 -2.11 5.29 4.74
C LEU A 10 -1.26 6.45 5.27
N ALA A 11 -1.67 7.08 6.36
CA ALA A 11 -0.89 8.13 7.03
C ALA A 11 0.41 7.58 7.64
N TRP A 12 0.39 6.38 8.23
CA TRP A 12 1.59 5.71 8.72
C TRP A 12 2.52 5.30 7.58
N LEU A 13 2.00 4.67 6.53
CA LEU A 13 2.80 4.28 5.35
C LEU A 13 3.45 5.50 4.66
N ARG A 14 2.76 6.64 4.62
CA ARG A 14 3.32 7.89 4.09
C ARG A 14 4.42 8.43 5.01
N ARG A 15 4.22 8.39 6.33
CA ARG A 15 5.21 8.85 7.31
C ARG A 15 6.50 8.03 7.23
N ASP A 16 6.38 6.73 7.01
CA ASP A 16 7.52 5.81 6.87
C ASP A 16 8.11 5.80 5.45
N GLU A 17 7.66 6.72 4.58
CA GLU A 17 8.11 6.87 3.20
C GLU A 17 7.94 5.62 2.31
N LEU A 18 7.03 4.71 2.68
CA LEU A 18 6.77 3.48 1.92
C LEU A 18 5.84 3.73 0.72
N VAL A 19 5.03 4.79 0.79
CA VAL A 19 4.09 5.17 -0.28
C VAL A 19 4.28 6.62 -0.72
N ALA A 20 4.30 6.82 -2.04
CA ALA A 20 4.21 8.13 -2.67
C ALA A 20 2.74 8.48 -2.94
N THR A 21 2.43 9.77 -2.90
CA THR A 21 1.07 10.25 -3.10
C THR A 21 1.00 11.37 -4.11
N ARG A 22 0.02 11.29 -5.00
CA ARG A 22 -0.31 12.31 -5.99
C ARG A 22 -1.76 12.74 -5.78
N LYS A 23 -2.01 14.04 -5.74
CA LYS A 23 -3.38 14.58 -5.69
C LYS A 23 -3.77 15.06 -7.08
N GLU A 24 -4.93 14.65 -7.55
CA GLU A 24 -5.52 15.11 -8.81
C GLU A 24 -6.98 15.51 -8.56
N ALA A 25 -7.27 16.81 -8.72
CA ALA A 25 -8.53 17.41 -8.32
C ALA A 25 -8.92 17.03 -6.86
N GLN A 26 -9.98 16.25 -6.69
CA GLN A 26 -10.50 15.80 -5.40
C GLN A 26 -9.96 14.42 -4.98
N THR A 27 -9.22 13.73 -5.85
CA THR A 27 -8.77 12.35 -5.65
C THR A 27 -7.30 12.30 -5.22
N VAL A 28 -6.97 11.45 -4.23
CA VAL A 28 -5.59 11.19 -3.80
C VAL A 28 -5.20 9.77 -4.22
N TYR A 29 -4.20 9.68 -5.09
CA TYR A 29 -3.61 8.43 -5.55
C TYR A 29 -2.41 8.07 -4.68
N TYR A 30 -2.33 6.80 -4.30
CA TYR A 30 -1.21 6.23 -3.54
C TYR A 30 -0.49 5.23 -4.42
N THR A 31 0.83 5.24 -4.35
CA THR A 31 1.72 4.33 -5.10
C THR A 31 2.86 3.90 -4.18
N LEU A 32 3.44 2.71 -4.39
CA LEU A 32 4.62 2.28 -3.63
C LEU A 32 5.82 3.15 -4.04
N LYS A 33 6.54 3.70 -3.04
CA LYS A 33 7.61 4.68 -3.28
C LYS A 33 8.90 4.04 -3.80
N SER A 34 9.19 2.80 -3.39
CA SER A 34 10.44 2.12 -3.73
C SER A 34 10.22 0.72 -4.28
N ASP A 35 11.19 0.24 -5.04
CA ASP A 35 11.18 -1.11 -5.59
C ASP A 35 11.46 -2.16 -4.51
N GLU A 36 12.12 -1.82 -3.39
CA GLU A 36 12.24 -2.74 -2.24
C GLU A 36 10.87 -3.02 -1.60
N VAL A 37 10.04 -1.98 -1.44
CA VAL A 37 8.68 -2.16 -0.89
C VAL A 37 7.81 -2.99 -1.83
N LYS A 38 7.94 -2.81 -3.15
CA LYS A 38 7.28 -3.68 -4.14
C LYS A 38 7.74 -5.12 -3.99
N ALA A 39 9.05 -5.37 -3.90
CA ALA A 39 9.58 -6.73 -3.77
C ALA A 39 9.10 -7.41 -2.48
N LEU A 40 9.04 -6.67 -1.38
CA LEU A 40 8.49 -7.17 -0.11
C LEU A 40 7.01 -7.53 -0.24
N ILE A 41 6.18 -6.62 -0.77
CA ILE A 41 4.74 -6.86 -0.98
C ILE A 41 4.52 -8.04 -1.94
N GLN A 42 5.31 -8.13 -3.02
CA GLN A 42 5.25 -9.26 -3.96
C GLN A 42 5.64 -10.58 -3.30
N THR A 43 6.66 -10.59 -2.44
CA THR A 43 7.06 -11.78 -1.69
C THR A 43 5.96 -12.22 -0.74
N LEU A 44 5.40 -11.29 0.04
CA LEU A 44 4.29 -11.56 0.95
C LEU A 44 3.07 -12.07 0.18
N HIS A 45 2.73 -11.46 -0.96
CA HIS A 45 1.65 -11.91 -1.82
C HIS A 45 1.92 -13.32 -2.38
N GLY A 46 3.15 -13.61 -2.80
CA GLY A 46 3.56 -14.94 -3.24
C GLY A 46 3.46 -15.99 -2.14
N LEU A 47 3.77 -15.64 -0.89
CA LEU A 47 3.75 -16.58 0.23
C LEU A 47 2.34 -16.81 0.79
N TYR A 48 1.50 -15.77 0.83
CA TYR A 48 0.22 -15.82 1.54
C TYR A 48 -1.02 -15.75 0.64
N CYS A 49 -0.88 -15.26 -0.60
CA CYS A 49 -1.99 -15.13 -1.54
C CYS A 49 -1.91 -16.08 -2.74
N ALA A 50 -0.72 -16.64 -3.05
CA ALA A 50 -0.59 -17.62 -4.13
C ALA A 50 -1.23 -18.99 -3.80
N GLU A 51 -1.54 -19.26 -2.53
CA GLU A 51 -2.27 -20.45 -2.07
C GLU A 51 -3.79 -20.23 -1.91
N ALA A 52 -4.36 -19.12 -2.42
CA ALA A 52 -5.81 -18.90 -2.41
C ALA A 52 -6.55 -19.44 -3.66
N THR A 53 -5.87 -20.24 -4.48
CA THR A 53 -6.48 -21.05 -5.54
C THR A 53 -6.13 -22.51 -5.30
N ALA A 54 -6.86 -23.15 -4.38
CA ALA A 54 -7.06 -24.59 -4.31
C ALA A 54 -8.55 -24.86 -4.17
#